data_AF-A0A9P5C0H8-F1
#
_entry.id   AF-A0A9P5C0H8-F1
#
_cell.length_a   1.000
_cell.length_b   1.000
_cell.length_c   1.000
_cell.angle_alpha   90.00
_cell.angle_beta   90.00
_cell.angle_gamma   90.00
#
_symmetry.space_group_name_H-M   'P 1'
#
loop_
_entity.id
_entity.type
_entity.pdbx_description
1 polymer ?
#
loop_
_entity_poly.entity_id
_entity_poly.type
_entity_poly.pdbx_seq_one_letter_code
_entity_poly.pdbx_strand_id
1 'polypeptide(L)'
;MCKSAADYEDDAVAGAEDMESPEQTLVNITDKIDSPSGGSQQNHVHPAASNEPSIAVQTELELEYKNRHTFIGTASLHDFLDTLETSSLGSTSKLAVMKAFTILASNEQRLYRRNSINPEGWDLVTRITPDVSDFDCVTMARVLLGSISLQLFVDSIPFDINSETPILATVEAFKNASHMDAEQARCGESKARTFRSWLLRQDRAVE
;
A
#
# COMPACT_ATOMS: atom_id res chain seq x y z
N MET A 1 -17.22 -50.73 -42.38
CA MET A 1 -18.60 -50.76 -42.92
C MET A 1 -19.50 -50.13 -41.86
N CYS A 2 -20.35 -49.12 -42.06
CA CYS A 2 -20.75 -48.19 -43.13
C CYS A 2 -21.53 -47.06 -42.37
N LYS A 3 -21.22 -45.76 -42.59
CA LYS A 3 -22.09 -44.68 -43.18
C LYS A 3 -23.36 -44.33 -42.37
N SER A 4 -23.92 -43.12 -42.27
CA SER A 4 -23.75 -41.75 -42.81
C SER A 4 -24.77 -40.87 -42.02
N ALA A 5 -24.49 -39.61 -41.65
CA ALA A 5 -24.72 -38.34 -42.36
C ALA A 5 -26.19 -37.84 -42.41
N ALA A 6 -26.39 -36.59 -41.96
CA ALA A 6 -27.26 -35.50 -42.49
C ALA A 6 -27.45 -34.46 -41.35
N ASP A 7 -26.86 -33.26 -41.39
CA ASP A 7 -27.10 -32.10 -42.28
C ASP A 7 -28.29 -31.23 -41.82
N TYR A 8 -28.00 -29.97 -41.47
CA TYR A 8 -28.80 -28.79 -41.84
C TYR A 8 -27.95 -27.50 -41.65
N GLU A 9 -27.50 -26.94 -42.78
CA GLU A 9 -27.18 -25.51 -43.01
C GLU A 9 -28.50 -24.70 -43.02
N ASP A 10 -28.66 -23.39 -43.06
CA ASP A 10 -27.86 -22.24 -43.49
C ASP A 10 -28.60 -20.95 -43.04
N ASP A 11 -27.98 -19.81 -43.33
CA ASP A 11 -28.53 -18.47 -43.61
C ASP A 11 -28.26 -17.34 -42.60
N ALA A 12 -27.19 -16.63 -42.94
CA ALA A 12 -26.82 -15.27 -42.57
C ALA A 12 -27.58 -14.21 -43.37
N VAL A 13 -27.77 -13.00 -42.81
CA VAL A 13 -27.75 -11.64 -43.43
C VAL A 13 -27.64 -10.64 -42.26
N ALA A 14 -26.53 -9.94 -42.00
CA ALA A 14 -25.91 -8.76 -42.63
C ALA A 14 -26.58 -7.38 -42.30
N GLY A 15 -25.74 -6.42 -41.89
CA GLY A 15 -26.03 -4.99 -41.65
C GLY A 15 -25.31 -4.50 -40.38
N ALA A 16 -24.02 -4.13 -40.41
CA ALA A 16 -23.46 -2.83 -40.83
C ALA A 16 -24.15 -1.65 -40.13
N GLU A 17 -23.44 -0.96 -39.22
CA GLU A 17 -23.26 0.50 -39.20
C GLU A 17 -22.01 0.87 -38.37
N ASP A 18 -21.33 1.90 -38.87
CA ASP A 18 -20.07 2.50 -38.48
C ASP A 18 -20.11 3.32 -37.17
N MET A 19 -18.95 3.93 -36.87
CA MET A 19 -18.72 5.10 -36.01
C MET A 19 -18.64 4.83 -34.50
N GLU A 20 -17.72 5.38 -33.72
CA GLU A 20 -16.57 6.28 -33.92
C GLU A 20 -15.89 6.33 -32.54
N SER A 21 -14.56 6.47 -32.48
CA SER A 21 -13.83 6.81 -31.26
C SER A 21 -14.41 8.06 -30.59
N PRO A 22 -14.10 8.28 -29.31
CA PRO A 22 -13.52 9.58 -29.02
C PRO A 22 -12.21 9.48 -28.24
N GLU A 23 -11.18 10.04 -28.87
CA GLU A 23 -10.05 10.63 -28.19
C GLU A 23 -10.47 11.85 -27.35
N GLN A 24 -9.60 12.13 -26.39
CA GLN A 24 -9.57 13.29 -25.50
C GLN A 24 -9.69 14.62 -26.26
N THR A 25 -10.41 15.59 -25.68
CA THR A 25 -10.14 17.02 -25.93
C THR A 25 -10.54 17.86 -24.73
N LEU A 26 -9.55 18.60 -24.22
CA LEU A 26 -9.65 19.75 -23.32
C LEU A 26 -10.66 20.77 -23.87
N VAL A 27 -11.49 21.34 -23.00
CA VAL A 27 -12.05 22.68 -23.24
C VAL A 27 -11.97 23.50 -21.95
N ASN A 28 -11.10 24.49 -21.99
CA ASN A 28 -10.97 25.56 -21.01
C ASN A 28 -11.64 26.79 -21.65
N ILE A 29 -12.81 27.21 -21.17
CA ILE A 29 -13.38 28.52 -21.54
C ILE A 29 -14.03 29.17 -20.32
N THR A 30 -13.34 30.21 -19.85
CA THR A 30 -13.80 31.37 -19.10
C THR A 30 -14.97 32.08 -19.80
N ASP A 31 -16.02 32.47 -19.07
CA ASP A 31 -16.33 33.90 -18.85
C ASP A 31 -17.59 34.17 -18.01
N LYS A 32 -17.49 35.28 -17.26
CA LYS A 32 -18.54 36.21 -16.80
C LYS A 32 -19.52 35.79 -15.69
N ILE A 33 -19.23 36.26 -14.48
CA ILE A 33 -20.27 36.81 -13.60
C ILE A 33 -19.87 38.23 -13.21
N ASP A 34 -20.83 39.13 -13.41
CA ASP A 34 -20.82 40.57 -13.18
C ASP A 34 -20.38 40.99 -11.76
N SER A 35 -19.72 42.14 -11.69
CA SER A 35 -19.53 42.91 -10.45
C SER A 35 -20.80 43.71 -10.11
N PRO A 36 -21.00 44.18 -8.86
CA PRO A 36 -20.46 45.52 -8.56
C PRO A 36 -19.97 45.75 -7.11
N SER A 37 -18.85 46.47 -7.04
CA SER A 37 -18.60 47.67 -6.22
C SER A 37 -18.67 47.61 -4.68
N GLY A 38 -17.50 47.84 -4.08
CA GLY A 38 -17.33 48.86 -3.04
C GLY A 38 -16.90 48.36 -1.65
N GLY A 39 -15.66 48.66 -1.24
CA GLY A 39 -15.27 48.59 0.17
C GLY A 39 -13.78 48.38 0.43
N SER A 40 -13.15 49.38 1.02
CA SER A 40 -11.72 49.55 1.29
C SER A 40 -11.07 48.52 2.24
N GLN A 41 -9.76 48.29 2.00
CA GLN A 41 -8.68 47.98 2.96
C GLN A 41 -8.79 46.72 3.85
N GLN A 42 -7.91 45.73 3.59
CA GLN A 42 -6.83 45.35 4.53
C GLN A 42 -5.87 44.35 3.87
N ASN A 43 -4.58 44.72 3.87
CA ASN A 43 -3.47 43.84 3.52
C ASN A 43 -3.35 42.73 4.57
N HIS A 44 -3.77 41.50 4.23
CA HIS A 44 -3.27 40.31 4.89
C HIS A 44 -2.68 39.38 3.82
N VAL A 45 -1.36 39.47 3.67
CA VAL A 45 -0.55 38.45 3.01
C VAL A 45 -0.73 37.18 3.84
N HIS A 46 -1.62 36.29 3.41
CA HIS A 46 -1.55 34.90 3.78
C HIS A 46 -0.43 34.28 2.95
N PRO A 47 0.73 33.91 3.53
CA PRO A 47 1.61 33.02 2.83
C PRO A 47 0.86 31.70 2.68
N ALA A 48 0.62 31.29 1.43
CA ALA A 48 0.25 29.93 1.13
C ALA A 48 1.29 29.03 1.79
N ALA A 49 0.89 28.33 2.85
CA ALA A 49 1.70 27.30 3.46
C ALA A 49 1.97 26.27 2.35
N SER A 50 3.18 26.30 1.81
CA SER A 50 3.69 25.22 1.00
C SER A 50 3.59 23.96 1.86
N ASN A 51 2.66 23.07 1.51
CA ASN A 51 2.51 21.74 2.11
C ASN A 51 3.67 20.80 1.75
N GLU A 52 4.85 21.35 1.46
CA GLU A 52 6.07 20.59 1.27
C GLU A 52 6.64 20.26 2.66
N PRO A 53 6.69 18.99 3.07
CA PRO A 53 7.33 18.64 4.31
C PRO A 53 8.79 19.11 4.23
N SER A 54 9.23 19.89 5.22
CA SER A 54 10.63 20.32 5.27
C SER A 54 11.55 19.09 5.12
N ILE A 55 12.68 19.23 4.41
CA ILE A 55 13.64 18.13 4.18
C ILE A 55 13.95 17.38 5.49
N ALA A 56 14.02 18.12 6.60
CA ALA A 56 14.12 17.59 7.95
C ALA A 56 13.03 16.55 8.28
N VAL A 57 11.75 16.91 8.15
CA VAL A 57 10.62 16.01 8.43
C VAL A 57 10.66 14.78 7.54
N GLN A 58 11.02 14.93 6.26
CA GLN A 58 11.13 13.79 5.34
C GLN A 58 12.25 12.82 5.74
N THR A 59 13.42 13.33 6.15
CA THR A 59 14.52 12.49 6.66
C THR A 59 14.14 11.76 7.94
N GLU A 60 13.37 12.39 8.84
CA GLU A 60 12.89 11.72 10.07
C GLU A 60 11.92 10.59 9.73
N LEU A 61 10.98 10.81 8.81
CA LEU A 61 10.05 9.80 8.30
C LEU A 61 10.78 8.61 7.65
N GLU A 62 11.81 8.87 6.84
CA GLU A 62 12.61 7.81 6.22
C GLU A 62 13.40 7.00 7.26
N LEU A 63 13.98 7.65 8.26
CA LEU A 63 14.69 6.97 9.34
C LEU A 63 13.74 6.13 10.19
N GLU A 64 12.55 6.66 10.47
CA GLU A 64 11.51 5.94 11.18
C GLU A 64 11.05 4.71 10.37
N TYR A 65 10.85 4.88 9.06
CA TYR A 65 10.57 3.78 8.15
C TYR A 65 11.68 2.71 8.16
N LYS A 66 12.95 3.11 8.01
CA LYS A 66 14.09 2.18 8.03
C LYS A 66 14.19 1.41 9.36
N ASN A 67 13.76 2.03 10.46
CA ASN A 67 13.77 1.41 11.79
C ASN A 67 12.57 0.50 12.08
N ARG A 68 11.37 0.82 11.59
CA ARG A 68 10.12 0.15 12.01
C ARG A 68 9.17 -0.28 10.88
N HIS A 69 9.41 0.12 9.63
CA HIS A 69 8.47 0.01 8.50
C HIS A 69 7.14 0.74 8.78
N THR A 70 6.26 0.91 7.78
CA THR A 70 5.08 1.78 7.95
C THR A 70 3.96 1.07 8.65
N PHE A 71 3.23 1.82 9.47
CA PHE A 71 2.00 1.42 10.12
C PHE A 71 1.11 0.53 9.23
N ILE A 72 0.74 -0.67 9.69
CA ILE A 72 -0.12 -1.62 8.97
C ILE A 72 -1.41 -0.96 8.54
N GLY A 73 -2.00 -0.07 9.34
CA GLY A 73 -3.24 0.59 8.92
C GLY A 73 -3.07 1.65 7.83
N THR A 74 -1.86 1.94 7.35
CA THR A 74 -1.66 2.65 6.07
C THR A 74 -1.68 1.70 4.88
N ALA A 75 -1.31 0.43 5.07
CA ALA A 75 -1.62 -0.62 4.12
C ALA A 75 -3.10 -0.97 4.28
N SER A 76 -3.91 -0.75 3.24
CA SER A 76 -5.34 -0.86 3.44
C SER A 76 -5.78 -2.33 3.52
N LEU A 77 -6.71 -2.63 4.43
CA LEU A 77 -7.41 -3.93 4.43
C LEU A 77 -8.00 -4.25 3.05
N HIS A 78 -8.38 -3.22 2.30
CA HIS A 78 -8.85 -3.35 0.92
C HIS A 78 -7.76 -3.91 0.00
N ASP A 79 -6.55 -3.35 0.00
CA ASP A 79 -5.42 -3.87 -0.78
C ASP A 79 -5.06 -5.31 -0.38
N PHE A 80 -5.20 -5.65 0.91
CA PHE A 80 -5.03 -7.01 1.39
C PHE A 80 -6.07 -7.96 0.81
N LEU A 81 -7.34 -7.57 0.82
CA LEU A 81 -8.42 -8.38 0.27
C LEU A 81 -8.34 -8.52 -1.25
N ASP A 82 -7.92 -7.46 -1.96
CA ASP A 82 -7.75 -7.46 -3.41
C ASP A 82 -6.61 -8.40 -3.86
N THR A 83 -5.61 -8.61 -3.00
CA THR A 83 -4.49 -9.53 -3.25
C THR A 83 -4.70 -10.93 -2.66
N LEU A 84 -5.73 -11.12 -1.83
CA LEU A 84 -6.02 -12.38 -1.18
C LEU A 84 -6.73 -13.33 -2.15
N GLU A 85 -6.07 -14.44 -2.48
CA GLU A 85 -6.71 -15.53 -3.21
C GLU A 85 -7.77 -16.18 -2.30
N THR A 86 -9.01 -16.27 -2.81
CA THR A 86 -10.16 -16.80 -2.07
C THR A 86 -10.84 -17.91 -2.86
N SER A 87 -11.44 -18.86 -2.15
CA SER A 87 -12.27 -19.90 -2.73
C SER A 87 -13.69 -19.37 -2.97
N SER A 88 -14.42 -20.00 -3.88
CA SER A 88 -15.84 -19.70 -4.13
C SER A 88 -16.74 -19.95 -2.91
N LEU A 89 -16.24 -20.64 -1.89
CA LEU A 89 -16.94 -20.96 -0.64
C LEU A 89 -16.66 -19.94 0.48
N GLY A 90 -15.89 -18.88 0.20
CA GLY A 90 -15.57 -17.85 1.20
C GLY A 90 -14.46 -18.25 2.19
N SER A 91 -13.62 -19.22 1.80
CA SER A 91 -12.39 -19.58 2.54
C SER A 91 -11.14 -19.04 1.82
N THR A 92 -10.03 -19.03 2.52
CA THR A 92 -8.69 -18.78 1.96
C THR A 92 -7.69 -19.76 2.56
N SER A 93 -6.60 -20.03 1.84
CA SER A 93 -5.53 -20.91 2.32
C SER A 93 -4.45 -20.13 3.06
N LYS A 94 -3.72 -20.80 3.95
CA LYS A 94 -2.55 -20.25 4.62
C LYS A 94 -1.52 -19.70 3.63
N LEU A 95 -1.30 -20.40 2.52
CA LEU A 95 -0.40 -19.96 1.46
C LEU A 95 -0.87 -18.66 0.80
N ALA A 96 -2.17 -18.56 0.49
CA ALA A 96 -2.75 -17.34 -0.08
C ALA A 96 -2.59 -16.14 0.86
N VAL A 97 -2.84 -16.34 2.16
CA VAL A 97 -2.62 -15.30 3.20
C VAL A 97 -1.15 -14.86 3.23
N MET A 98 -0.21 -15.81 3.23
CA MET A 98 1.23 -15.51 3.26
C MET A 98 1.68 -14.72 2.02
N LYS A 99 1.19 -15.10 0.84
CA LYS A 99 1.45 -14.38 -0.41
C LYS A 99 0.88 -12.97 -0.39
N ALA A 100 -0.39 -12.81 -0.03
CA ALA A 100 -1.06 -11.51 0.01
C ALA A 100 -0.30 -10.54 0.93
N PHE A 101 0.02 -10.97 2.17
CA PHE A 101 0.79 -10.17 3.12
C PHE A 101 2.16 -9.77 2.56
N THR A 102 2.87 -10.70 1.91
CA THR A 102 4.19 -10.44 1.30
C THR A 102 4.10 -9.43 0.16
N ILE A 103 3.03 -9.49 -0.65
CA ILE A 103 2.77 -8.54 -1.73
C ILE A 103 2.56 -7.13 -1.16
N LEU A 104 1.77 -6.97 -0.09
CA LEU A 104 1.60 -5.67 0.55
C LEU A 104 2.91 -5.12 1.10
N ALA A 105 3.65 -5.94 1.84
CA ALA A 105 4.93 -5.55 2.42
C ALA A 105 5.93 -5.11 1.35
N SER A 106 5.99 -5.85 0.23
CA SER A 106 6.80 -5.50 -0.93
C SER A 106 6.36 -4.18 -1.58
N ASN A 107 5.05 -3.98 -1.77
CA ASN A 107 4.50 -2.78 -2.39
C ASN A 107 4.77 -1.53 -1.55
N GLU A 108 4.57 -1.61 -0.24
CA GLU A 108 4.90 -0.55 0.71
C GLU A 108 6.39 -0.21 0.62
N GLN A 109 7.27 -1.22 0.75
CA GLN A 109 8.71 -1.00 0.71
C GLN A 109 9.16 -0.36 -0.61
N ARG A 110 8.57 -0.77 -1.73
CA ARG A 110 8.84 -0.19 -3.04
C ARG A 110 8.40 1.27 -3.12
N LEU A 111 7.23 1.61 -2.56
CA LEU A 111 6.70 2.97 -2.53
C LEU A 111 7.64 3.90 -1.75
N TYR A 112 8.05 3.49 -0.55
CA TYR A 112 8.94 4.29 0.30
C TYR A 112 10.33 4.47 -0.32
N ARG A 113 10.90 3.42 -0.91
CA ARG A 113 12.18 3.53 -1.63
C ARG A 113 12.10 4.50 -2.81
N ARG A 114 11.02 4.44 -3.59
CA ARG A 114 10.84 5.30 -4.78
C ARG A 114 10.68 6.77 -4.40
N ASN A 115 10.00 7.04 -3.29
CA ASN A 115 9.75 8.39 -2.80
C ASN A 115 10.89 8.92 -1.92
N SER A 116 11.95 8.13 -1.72
CA SER A 116 13.06 8.54 -0.87
C SER A 116 13.93 9.58 -1.56
N ILE A 117 14.28 10.63 -0.83
CA ILE A 117 15.17 11.71 -1.29
C ILE A 117 16.63 11.32 -1.06
N ASN A 118 16.91 10.35 -0.16
CA ASN A 118 18.24 9.83 0.10
C ASN A 118 18.35 8.32 -0.18
N PRO A 119 19.05 7.91 -1.24
CA PRO A 119 19.23 6.49 -1.59
C PRO A 119 20.17 5.72 -0.62
N GLU A 120 20.96 6.39 0.22
CA GLU A 120 21.88 5.70 1.13
C GLU A 120 21.18 4.97 2.29
N GLY A 121 21.73 3.83 2.71
CA GLY A 121 21.23 3.02 3.83
C GLY A 121 20.02 2.14 3.49
N TRP A 122 19.50 2.22 2.26
CA TRP A 122 18.46 1.33 1.76
C TRP A 122 18.99 -0.08 1.43
N ASP A 123 20.30 -0.23 1.31
CA ASP A 123 21.02 -1.49 1.21
C ASP A 123 20.97 -2.31 2.52
N LEU A 124 20.83 -1.64 3.67
CA LEU A 124 20.68 -2.29 4.98
C LEU A 124 19.25 -2.81 5.22
N VAL A 125 18.27 -2.25 4.51
CA VAL A 125 16.89 -2.74 4.55
C VAL A 125 16.77 -3.92 3.59
N THR A 126 16.49 -5.10 4.11
CA THR A 126 16.33 -6.31 3.30
C THR A 126 15.17 -6.13 2.31
N ARG A 127 15.40 -6.42 1.02
CA ARG A 127 14.36 -6.31 0.01
C ARG A 127 13.35 -7.44 0.19
N ILE A 128 12.06 -7.10 0.22
CA ILE A 128 10.97 -8.08 0.18
C ILE A 128 10.62 -8.28 -1.30
N THR A 129 10.69 -9.52 -1.76
CA THR A 129 10.29 -9.91 -3.12
C THR A 129 8.97 -10.67 -3.06
N PRO A 130 8.00 -10.38 -3.93
CA PRO A 130 6.71 -11.08 -3.91
C PRO A 130 6.78 -12.50 -4.50
N ASP A 131 7.84 -12.83 -5.25
CA ASP A 131 8.06 -14.15 -5.88
C ASP A 131 8.71 -15.17 -4.92
N VAL A 132 8.33 -15.13 -3.64
CA VAL A 132 8.85 -16.08 -2.66
C VAL A 132 8.03 -17.36 -2.76
N SER A 133 8.64 -18.38 -3.35
CA SER A 133 8.03 -19.71 -3.50
C SER A 133 8.11 -20.54 -2.22
N ASP A 134 8.97 -20.16 -1.27
CA ASP A 134 9.24 -20.89 -0.03
C ASP A 134 9.20 -19.97 1.20
N PHE A 135 8.28 -20.28 2.12
CA PHE A 135 8.08 -19.52 3.36
C PHE A 135 8.79 -20.22 4.52
N ASP A 136 10.12 -20.19 4.51
CA ASP A 136 10.92 -20.68 5.62
C ASP A 136 10.78 -19.79 6.86
N CYS A 137 11.19 -20.29 8.03
CA CYS A 137 11.06 -19.55 9.29
C CYS A 137 11.81 -18.21 9.29
N VAL A 138 12.90 -18.11 8.52
CA VAL A 138 13.70 -16.89 8.41
C VAL A 138 12.94 -15.84 7.60
N THR A 139 12.34 -16.23 6.48
CA THR A 139 11.50 -15.39 5.63
C THR A 139 10.29 -14.90 6.40
N MET A 140 9.57 -15.80 7.08
CA MET A 140 8.38 -15.44 7.87
C MET A 140 8.70 -14.44 8.99
N ALA A 141 9.89 -14.50 9.57
CA ALA A 141 10.33 -13.53 10.57
C ALA A 141 10.76 -12.18 9.99
N ARG A 142 11.22 -12.14 8.73
CA ARG A 142 11.81 -10.95 8.09
C ARG A 142 10.82 -10.14 7.25
N VAL A 143 9.78 -10.76 6.72
CA VAL A 143 8.72 -10.04 6.00
C VAL A 143 7.90 -9.28 7.05
N LEU A 144 8.02 -7.95 7.02
CA LEU A 144 7.36 -7.04 7.95
C LEU A 144 6.37 -6.15 7.19
N LEU A 145 5.21 -5.92 7.80
CA LEU A 145 4.32 -4.82 7.47
C LEU A 145 4.18 -4.02 8.77
N GLY A 146 4.65 -2.78 8.79
CA GLY A 146 4.92 -2.07 10.04
C GLY A 146 5.77 -2.91 10.98
N SER A 147 5.31 -3.02 12.23
CA SER A 147 5.98 -3.81 13.26
C SER A 147 5.52 -5.26 13.38
N ILE A 148 4.59 -5.72 12.54
CA ILE A 148 4.11 -7.10 12.59
C ILE A 148 4.85 -7.91 11.54
N SER A 149 5.41 -9.04 11.97
CA SER A 149 5.99 -10.02 11.06
C SER A 149 4.93 -10.91 10.44
N LEU A 150 5.25 -11.43 9.25
CA LEU A 150 4.42 -12.44 8.59
C LEU A 150 4.15 -13.63 9.52
N GLN A 151 5.17 -14.10 10.26
CA GLN A 151 5.02 -15.14 11.27
C GLN A 151 3.94 -14.80 12.30
N LEU A 152 4.05 -13.62 12.93
CA LEU A 152 3.11 -13.20 13.97
C LEU A 152 1.69 -13.07 13.43
N PHE A 153 1.55 -12.54 12.21
CA PHE A 153 0.25 -12.41 11.56
C PHE A 153 -0.37 -13.78 11.26
N VAL A 154 0.39 -14.69 10.67
CA VAL A 154 -0.07 -16.05 10.33
C VAL A 154 -0.43 -16.86 11.56
N ASP A 155 0.35 -16.77 12.63
CA ASP A 155 0.09 -17.48 13.88
C ASP A 155 -1.17 -16.99 14.61
N SER A 156 -1.64 -15.78 14.28
CA SER A 156 -2.88 -15.22 14.85
C SER A 156 -4.15 -15.73 14.16
N ILE A 157 -4.03 -16.41 13.02
CA ILE A 157 -5.17 -16.87 12.22
C ILE A 157 -5.45 -18.35 12.52
N PRO A 158 -6.70 -18.72 12.87
CA PRO A 158 -7.06 -20.10 13.16
C PRO A 158 -7.25 -20.91 11.88
N PHE A 159 -6.16 -21.51 11.37
CA PHE A 159 -6.24 -22.45 10.26
C PHE A 159 -6.70 -23.84 10.71
N ASP A 160 -7.46 -24.50 9.85
CA ASP A 160 -7.89 -25.89 10.04
C ASP A 160 -6.82 -26.91 9.62
N ILE A 161 -7.17 -28.20 9.65
CA ILE A 161 -6.28 -29.30 9.25
C ILE A 161 -5.85 -29.25 7.78
N ASN A 162 -6.62 -28.58 6.92
CA ASN A 162 -6.33 -28.40 5.50
C ASN A 162 -5.55 -27.11 5.24
N SER A 163 -5.14 -26.39 6.30
CA SER A 163 -4.54 -25.06 6.21
C SER A 163 -5.46 -24.03 5.55
N GLU A 164 -6.77 -24.18 5.73
CA GLU A 164 -7.77 -23.21 5.29
C GLU A 164 -8.39 -22.46 6.47
N THR A 165 -8.97 -21.30 6.19
CA THR A 165 -9.69 -20.47 7.15
C THR A 165 -10.80 -19.68 6.45
N PRO A 166 -11.92 -19.36 7.12
CA PRO A 166 -12.87 -18.37 6.60
C PRO A 166 -12.19 -17.01 6.41
N ILE A 167 -12.54 -16.30 5.32
CA ILE A 167 -12.00 -14.96 5.03
C ILE A 167 -12.21 -14.00 6.21
N LEU A 168 -13.36 -14.10 6.89
CA LEU A 168 -13.70 -13.23 8.01
C LEU A 168 -12.68 -13.34 9.17
N ALA A 169 -12.18 -14.54 9.44
CA ALA A 169 -11.16 -14.75 10.48
C ALA A 169 -9.84 -14.07 10.10
N THR A 170 -9.46 -14.11 8.82
CA THR A 170 -8.29 -13.38 8.29
C THR A 170 -8.47 -11.86 8.42
N VAL A 171 -9.67 -11.35 8.14
CA VAL A 171 -10.00 -9.92 8.31
C VAL A 171 -9.90 -9.48 9.77
N GLU A 172 -10.40 -10.29 10.70
CA GLU A 172 -10.29 -10.02 12.14
C GLU A 172 -8.82 -10.02 12.59
N ALA A 173 -8.04 -11.01 12.16
CA ALA A 173 -6.60 -11.05 12.42
C ALA A 173 -5.89 -9.80 11.87
N PHE A 174 -6.26 -9.32 10.68
CA PHE A 174 -5.65 -8.12 10.09
C PHE A 174 -5.96 -6.87 10.91
N LYS A 175 -7.21 -6.72 11.37
CA LYS A 175 -7.61 -5.61 12.25
C LYS A 175 -6.85 -5.65 13.58
N ASN A 176 -6.70 -6.84 14.16
CA ASN A 176 -5.95 -7.02 15.41
C ASN A 176 -4.47 -6.70 15.23
N ALA A 177 -3.84 -7.17 14.15
CA ALA A 177 -2.46 -6.83 13.79
C ALA A 177 -2.29 -5.31 13.60
N SER A 178 -3.22 -4.67 12.90
CA SER A 178 -3.24 -3.21 12.73
C SER A 178 -3.31 -2.47 14.07
N HIS A 179 -4.13 -2.96 15.00
CA HIS A 179 -4.25 -2.37 16.33
C HIS A 179 -2.97 -2.55 17.16
N MET A 180 -2.39 -3.76 17.16
CA MET A 180 -1.12 -4.05 17.84
C MET A 180 0.01 -3.15 17.33
N ASP A 181 0.07 -2.97 16.02
CA ASP A 181 1.02 -2.08 15.39
C ASP A 181 0.79 -0.62 15.84
N ALA A 182 -0.46 -0.14 15.88
CA ALA A 182 -0.79 1.22 16.34
C ALA A 182 -0.30 1.48 17.77
N GLU A 183 -0.52 0.52 18.66
CA GLU A 183 -0.15 0.65 20.08
C GLU A 183 1.37 0.65 20.26
N GLN A 184 2.09 -0.13 19.48
CA GLN A 184 3.56 -0.14 19.57
C GLN A 184 4.19 1.15 19.02
N ALA A 185 3.52 1.84 18.08
CA ALA A 185 3.94 3.18 17.65
C ALA A 185 3.71 4.24 18.75
N ARG A 186 2.71 4.05 19.62
CA ARG A 186 2.39 4.98 20.73
C ARG A 186 3.29 4.81 21.95
N CYS A 187 3.78 3.60 22.19
CA CYS A 187 4.45 3.24 23.45
C CYS A 187 5.97 3.54 23.46
N GLY A 188 6.54 4.16 22.43
CA GLY A 188 7.97 4.46 22.36
C GLY A 188 8.27 5.87 21.85
N GLU A 189 9.25 6.55 22.46
CA GLU A 189 9.90 7.68 21.82
C GLU A 189 10.48 7.20 20.48
N SER A 190 10.17 7.92 19.38
CA SER A 190 10.71 7.56 18.06
C SER A 190 12.22 7.50 18.14
N LYS A 191 12.80 6.29 18.04
CA LYS A 191 14.26 6.09 18.06
C LYS A 191 14.95 6.95 17.00
N ALA A 192 14.29 7.15 15.86
CA ALA A 192 14.74 8.05 14.81
C ALA A 192 14.80 9.52 15.29
N ARG A 193 13.75 10.00 15.96
CA ARG A 193 13.74 11.33 16.59
C ARG A 193 14.81 11.48 17.67
N THR A 194 14.99 10.48 18.52
CA THR A 194 16.01 10.47 19.57
C THR A 194 17.41 10.48 18.96
N PHE A 195 17.65 9.66 17.94
CA PHE A 195 18.92 9.61 17.21
C PHE A 195 19.21 10.94 16.51
N ARG A 196 18.23 11.51 15.81
CA ARG A 196 18.35 12.84 15.18
C ARG A 196 18.67 13.93 16.22
N SER A 197 17.95 13.92 17.34
CA SER A 197 18.17 14.87 18.44
C SER A 197 19.57 14.74 19.04
N TRP A 198 20.11 13.53 19.11
CA TRP A 198 21.49 13.29 19.51
C TRP A 198 22.50 13.80 18.49
N LEU A 199 22.31 13.51 17.19
CA LEU A 199 23.20 13.95 16.11
C LEU A 199 23.29 15.48 16.04
N LEU A 200 22.15 16.17 16.12
CA LEU A 200 22.08 17.64 16.12
C LEU A 200 22.72 18.29 17.35
N ARG A 201 22.88 17.54 18.46
CA ARG A 201 23.63 18.02 19.64
C ARG A 201 25.14 17.88 19.44
N GLN A 202 25.60 16.89 18.68
CA GLN A 202 27.02 16.71 18.37
C GLN A 202 27.52 17.81 17.42
N ASP A 203 26.74 18.19 16.40
CA ASP A 203 27.13 19.27 15.47
C ASP A 203 27.26 20.64 16.16
N ARG A 204 26.54 20.88 17.26
CA ARG A 204 26.65 22.12 18.05
C ARG A 204 27.78 22.13 19.06
N ALA A 205 28.43 20.99 19.31
CA ALA A 205 29.54 20.86 20.25
C ALA A 205 30.91 21.08 19.58
N VAL A 206 30.93 21.38 18.28
CA VAL A 206 32.15 21.57 17.45
C VAL A 206 32.36 23.05 17.04
N GLU A 207 31.50 23.97 17.51
CA GLU A 207 31.74 25.43 17.48
C GLU A 207 32.20 25.95 18.85
#